data_AF-A0A926A844-F1
#
_entry.id   AF-A0A926A844-F1
#
_cell.length_a   1.000
_cell.length_b   1.000
_cell.length_c   1.000
_cell.angle_alpha   90.00
_cell.angle_beta   90.00
_cell.angle_gamma   90.00
#
_symmetry.space_group_name_H-M   'P 1'
#
loop_
_entity.id
_entity.type
_entity.pdbx_description
1 polymer ?
#
loop_
_entity_poly.entity_id
_entity_poly.type
_entity_poly.pdbx_seq_one_letter_code
_entity_poly.pdbx_strand_id
1 'polypeptide(L)' 'MSDTINGLTDADLMRPYQYYATDSTREDPVIRWIVGDTFEHYAEHLPWMQAIVDRATD' A
#
# COMPACT_ATOMS: atom_id res chain seq x y z
N MET A 1 -2.91 1.77 -12.06
CA MET A 1 -3.36 1.27 -10.74
C MET A 1 -4.74 0.64 -10.85
N SER A 2 -5.76 1.41 -11.26
CA SER A 2 -7.15 0.93 -11.28
C SER A 2 -7.37 -0.26 -12.21
N ASP A 3 -6.80 -0.28 -13.42
CA ASP A 3 -7.04 -1.38 -14.37
C ASP A 3 -6.48 -2.72 -13.87
N THR A 4 -5.34 -2.71 -13.16
CA THR A 4 -4.74 -3.91 -12.57
C THR A 4 -5.57 -4.43 -11.41
N ILE A 5 -6.03 -3.55 -10.51
CA ILE A 5 -6.87 -3.94 -9.37
C ILE A 5 -8.25 -4.42 -9.86
N ASN A 6 -8.83 -3.75 -10.86
CA ASN A 6 -10.12 -4.12 -11.46
C ASN A 6 -10.08 -5.49 -12.17
N GLY A 7 -8.89 -5.98 -12.52
CA GLY A 7 -8.69 -7.31 -13.09
C GLY A 7 -8.61 -8.43 -12.04
N LEU A 8 -8.52 -8.09 -10.75
CA LEU A 8 -8.47 -9.06 -9.66
C LEU A 8 -9.88 -9.32 -9.11
N THR A 9 -10.18 -10.58 -8.83
CA THR A 9 -11.39 -10.93 -8.07
C THR A 9 -11.17 -10.65 -6.58
N ASP A 10 -12.27 -10.59 -5.81
CA ASP A 10 -12.18 -10.53 -4.34
C ASP A 10 -11.35 -11.69 -3.77
N ALA A 11 -11.48 -12.88 -4.37
CA ALA A 11 -10.70 -14.05 -3.94
C ALA A 11 -9.20 -13.84 -4.16
N ASP A 12 -8.81 -13.21 -5.27
CA ASP A 12 -7.41 -12.87 -5.56
C ASP A 12 -6.87 -11.85 -4.56
N LEU A 13 -7.66 -10.82 -4.24
CA LEU A 13 -7.32 -9.81 -3.23
C LEU A 13 -7.15 -10.40 -1.81
N MET A 14 -7.81 -11.51 -1.54
CA MET A 14 -7.74 -12.22 -0.26
C MET A 14 -6.65 -13.28 -0.20
N ARG A 15 -5.92 -13.55 -1.30
CA ARG A 15 -4.78 -14.48 -1.26
C ARG A 15 -3.61 -13.88 -0.45
N PRO A 16 -2.85 -14.71 0.28
CA PRO A 16 -1.63 -14.27 0.95
C PRO A 16 -0.68 -13.58 -0.02
N TYR A 17 0.04 -12.55 0.43
CA TYR A 17 1.02 -11.85 -0.40
C TYR A 17 2.06 -12.80 -1.01
N GLN A 18 2.51 -13.81 -0.26
CA GLN A 18 3.43 -14.84 -0.74
C GLN A 18 2.91 -15.69 -1.92
N TYR A 19 1.60 -15.66 -2.20
CA TYR A 19 1.04 -16.28 -3.41
C TYR A 19 1.54 -15.59 -4.69
N TYR A 20 1.78 -14.28 -4.63
CA TYR A 20 2.24 -13.46 -5.76
C TYR A 20 3.75 -13.20 -5.73
N ALA A 21 4.35 -13.11 -4.54
CA ALA A 21 5.78 -12.93 -4.33
C ALA A 21 6.34 -14.14 -3.58
N THR A 22 6.79 -15.16 -4.32
CA THR A 22 7.17 -16.48 -3.78
C THR A 22 8.42 -16.47 -2.90
N ASP A 23 9.18 -15.38 -2.93
CA ASP A 23 10.32 -15.10 -2.05
C ASP A 23 9.92 -14.44 -0.73
N SER A 24 8.65 -14.08 -0.56
CA SER A 24 8.10 -13.52 0.67
C SER A 24 7.57 -14.61 1.60
N THR A 25 7.68 -14.38 2.91
CA THR A 25 7.04 -15.19 3.95
C THR A 25 5.76 -14.55 4.51
N ARG A 26 5.25 -13.50 3.83
CA ARG A 26 4.09 -12.76 4.32
C ARG A 26 2.79 -13.50 4.02
N GLU A 27 2.07 -13.82 5.08
CA GLU A 27 0.81 -14.55 5.05
C GLU A 27 -0.41 -13.65 4.97
N ASP A 28 -0.26 -12.36 5.25
CA ASP A 28 -1.34 -11.38 5.15
C ASP A 28 -1.91 -11.31 3.72
N PRO A 29 -3.23 -11.10 3.57
CA PRO A 29 -3.86 -10.87 2.28
C PRO A 29 -3.18 -9.74 1.48
N VAL A 30 -3.02 -9.93 0.16
CA VAL A 30 -2.38 -8.95 -0.72
C VAL A 30 -3.07 -7.57 -0.68
N ILE A 31 -4.37 -7.53 -0.43
CA ILE A 31 -5.10 -6.26 -0.25
C ILE A 31 -4.53 -5.40 0.88
N ARG A 32 -4.02 -5.98 1.97
CA ARG A 32 -3.38 -5.21 3.05
C ARG A 32 -2.12 -4.51 2.56
N TRP A 33 -1.36 -5.16 1.68
CA TRP A 33 -0.19 -4.54 1.06
C TRP A 33 -0.57 -3.41 0.12
N ILE A 34 -1.59 -3.61 -0.73
CA ILE A 34 -2.07 -2.58 -1.66
C ILE A 34 -2.58 -1.36 -0.89
N VAL A 35 -3.37 -1.56 0.15
CA VAL A 35 -3.89 -0.48 1.01
C VAL A 35 -2.76 0.26 1.70
N GLY A 36 -1.84 -0.48 2.33
CA GLY A 36 -0.66 0.04 3.01
C GLY A 36 0.19 0.91 2.09
N ASP A 37 0.62 0.39 0.94
CA ASP A 37 1.52 1.07 0.00
C ASP A 37 0.86 2.20 -0.82
N THR A 38 -0.41 2.51 -0.56
CA THR A 38 -1.14 3.55 -1.28
C THR A 38 -1.61 4.67 -0.38
N PHE A 39 -2.90 4.69 -0.07
CA PHE A 39 -3.51 5.82 0.62
C PHE A 39 -3.12 5.86 2.10
N GLU A 40 -2.85 4.71 2.73
CA GLU A 40 -2.37 4.68 4.11
C GLU A 40 -0.96 5.28 4.22
N HIS A 41 -0.02 4.89 3.35
CA HIS A 41 1.32 5.47 3.36
C HIS A 41 1.32 6.98 3.06
N TYR A 42 0.46 7.43 2.14
CA TYR A 42 0.28 8.87 1.90
C TYR A 42 -0.24 9.59 3.14
N ALA A 43 -1.26 9.04 3.82
CA ALA A 43 -1.81 9.62 5.04
C ALA A 43 -0.77 9.64 6.18
N GLU A 44 0.04 8.59 6.31
CA GLU A 44 1.15 8.51 7.27
C GLU A 44 2.22 9.58 6.98
N HIS A 45 2.58 9.79 5.72
CA HIS A 45 3.65 10.71 5.36
C HIS A 45 3.25 12.18 5.29
N LEU A 46 1.97 12.49 5.07
CA LEU A 46 1.52 13.87 4.89
C LEU A 46 1.91 14.81 6.05
N PRO A 47 1.76 14.45 7.34
CA PRO A 47 2.20 15.30 8.45
C PRO A 47 3.70 15.59 8.44
N TRP A 48 4.51 14.62 8.04
CA TRP A 48 5.97 14.79 7.94
C TRP A 48 6.35 15.73 6.81
N MET A 49 5.71 15.59 5.65
CA MET A 49 5.92 16.51 4.52
C MET A 49 5.53 17.95 4.89
N GLN A 50 4.39 18.13 5.57
CA GLN A 50 3.97 19.46 6.03
C GLN A 50 5.01 20.06 6.99
N ALA A 51 5.50 19.28 7.96
CA ALA A 51 6.51 19.74 8.89
C ALA A 51 7.84 20.13 8.22
N ILE A 52 8.20 19.49 7.11
CA ILE A 52 9.38 19.86 6.31
C ILE A 52 9.15 21.18 5.58
N VAL A 53 7.98 21.33 4.95
CA VAL A 53 7.62 22.57 4.22
C VAL A 53 7.59 23.75 5.18
N ASP A 54 6.92 23.62 6.33
CA ASP A 54 6.81 24.70 7.31
C ASP A 54 8.19 25.17 7.79
N ARG A 55 9.09 24.23 8.12
CA ARG A 55 10.47 24.53 8.53
C ARG A 55 11.33 25.18 7.44
N ALA A 56 11.01 24.96 6.17
CA ALA A 56 11.75 25.55 5.05
C ALA A 56 11.28 26.96 4.70
N THR A 57 10.11 27.36 5.20
CA THR A 57 9.50 28.68 4.96
C THR A 57 9.65 29.66 6.12
N ASP A 58 10.28 29.23 7.22
CA ASP A 58 10.71 30.06 8.36
C ASP A 58 12.08 30.72 8.10
#